data_AF-A0AAU9UCD3-F1
#
_entry.id   AF-A0AAU9UCD3-F1
#
_cell.length_a   1.000
_cell.length_b   1.000
_cell.length_c   1.000
_cell.angle_alpha   90.00
_cell.angle_beta   90.00
_cell.angle_gamma   90.00
#
_symmetry.space_group_name_H-M   'P 1'
#
loop_
_entity.id
_entity.type
_entity.pdbx_description
1 polymer ?
#
loop_
_entity_poly.entity_id
_entity_poly.type
_entity_poly.pdbx_seq_one_letter_code
_entity_poly.pdbx_strand_id
1 'polypeptide(L)' 'MGIFTSCCRPSATDVLTPDAETRRRQQVEAAERRRAEEAARGVKDPDRVRRMQQRAEEMEKREQELRKEGGANLKVCIKT' A
#
# COMPACT_ATOMS: atom_id res chain seq x y z
N MET A 1 -1.77 44.40 10.34
CA MET A 1 -0.42 44.20 9.77
C MET A 1 0.52 43.77 10.90
N GLY A 2 1.00 42.52 10.94
CA GLY A 2 1.91 42.09 12.03
C GLY A 2 2.07 40.60 12.32
N ILE A 3 1.55 39.69 11.50
CA ILE A 3 1.57 38.23 11.79
C ILE A 3 2.74 37.50 11.10
N PHE A 4 3.46 38.18 10.20
CA PHE A 4 4.51 37.55 9.36
C PHE A 4 5.95 37.76 9.83
N THR A 5 6.20 38.40 10.99
CA THR A 5 7.57 38.74 11.44
C THR A 5 8.11 37.87 12.56
N SER A 6 7.30 37.00 13.19
CA SER A 6 7.79 36.11 14.26
C SER A 6 8.58 34.91 13.75
N CYS A 7 8.41 34.53 12.47
CA CYS A 7 9.11 33.39 11.87
C CYS A 7 10.50 33.73 11.29
N CYS A 8 10.88 35.01 11.26
CA CYS A 8 12.21 35.45 10.79
C CYS A 8 13.17 35.74 11.95
N ARG A 9 13.01 35.05 13.09
CA ARG A 9 14.05 35.05 14.12
C ARG A 9 15.09 34.03 13.69
N PRO A 10 16.31 34.41 13.27
CA PRO A 10 17.36 33.43 13.13
C PRO A 10 17.63 32.96 14.55
N SER A 11 17.05 31.82 14.93
CA SER A 11 17.58 31.06 16.04
C SER A 11 18.98 30.67 15.59
N ALA A 12 19.94 31.52 15.92
CA ALA A 12 21.35 31.22 15.91
C ALA A 12 21.56 30.11 16.96
N THR A 13 21.15 28.91 16.60
CA THR A 13 21.82 27.71 17.05
C THR A 13 23.09 27.69 16.23
N ASP A 14 24.22 28.05 16.86
CA ASP A 14 25.56 27.76 16.39
C ASP A 14 25.54 26.48 15.55
N VAL A 15 25.64 26.68 14.24
CA VAL A 15 25.56 25.63 13.24
C VAL A 15 26.87 24.86 13.31
N LEU A 16 26.99 23.99 14.30
CA LEU A 16 27.80 22.78 14.18
C LEU A 16 27.11 21.92 13.12
N THR A 17 27.17 22.36 11.86
CA THR A 17 26.75 21.55 10.73
C THR A 17 27.51 20.23 10.90
N PRO A 18 26.79 19.12 11.14
CA PRO A 18 27.46 17.84 11.26
C PRO A 18 28.21 17.63 9.94
N ASP A 19 29.47 17.20 10.08
CA ASP A 19 30.47 17.17 9.01
C ASP A 19 29.88 16.58 7.72
N ALA A 20 30.37 16.99 6.54
CA ALA A 20 29.71 16.64 5.26
C ALA A 20 29.51 15.12 5.08
N GLU A 21 30.41 14.33 5.67
CA GLU A 21 30.34 12.88 5.72
C GLU A 21 29.14 12.35 6.54
N THR A 22 28.90 12.93 7.72
CA THR A 22 27.81 12.51 8.61
C THR A 22 26.44 12.83 8.00
N ARG A 23 26.31 13.96 7.30
CA ARG A 23 25.09 14.31 6.55
C ARG A 23 24.83 13.33 5.42
N ARG A 24 25.87 12.90 4.71
CA ARG A 24 25.76 11.86 3.68
C ARG A 24 25.31 10.52 4.28
N ARG A 25 25.90 10.12 5.42
CA ARG A 25 25.50 8.88 6.14
C ARG A 25 24.04 8.92 6.58
N GLN A 26 23.59 10.03 7.16
CA GLN A 26 22.19 10.22 7.59
C GLN A 26 21.21 10.19 6.42
N GLN A 27 21.56 10.76 5.26
CA GLN A 27 20.71 10.72 4.07
C GLN A 27 20.57 9.30 3.52
N VAL A 28 21.66 8.52 3.51
CA VAL A 28 21.63 7.11 3.11
C VAL A 28 20.80 6.28 4.08
N GLU A 29 21.02 6.44 5.39
CA GLU A 29 20.25 5.73 6.42
C GLU A 29 18.75 6.08 6.37
N ALA A 30 18.41 7.36 6.15
CA ALA A 30 17.03 7.79 5.99
C ALA A 30 16.37 7.19 4.73
N ALA A 31 17.12 7.05 3.63
CA ALA A 31 16.63 6.40 2.42
C ALA A 31 16.40 4.90 2.63
N GLU A 32 17.28 4.22 3.36
CA GLU A 32 17.13 2.81 3.70
C GLU A 32 15.94 2.56 4.62
N ARG A 33 15.75 3.38 5.66
CA ARG A 33 14.58 3.30 6.55
C ARG A 33 13.28 3.48 5.79
N ARG A 34 13.20 4.44 4.87
CA ARG A 34 12.01 4.63 4.03
C ARG A 34 11.73 3.41 3.15
N ARG A 35 12.76 2.81 2.53
CA ARG A 35 12.60 1.57 1.75
C ARG A 35 12.15 0.40 2.61
N ALA A 36 12.69 0.26 3.82
CA ALA A 36 12.30 -0.80 4.75
C ALA A 36 10.85 -0.61 5.24
N GLU A 37 10.46 0.62 5.56
CA GLU A 37 9.09 0.96 5.94
C GLU A 37 8.11 0.76 4.78
N GLU A 38 8.47 1.14 3.54
CA GLU A 38 7.67 0.88 2.34
C GLU A 38 7.54 -0.61 2.04
N ALA A 39 8.62 -1.39 2.18
CA ALA A 39 8.60 -2.83 2.02
C ALA A 39 7.80 -3.53 3.14
N ALA A 40 7.87 -3.03 4.36
CA ALA A 40 7.04 -3.47 5.49
C ALA A 40 5.59 -2.97 5.37
N ARG A 41 5.34 -1.93 4.58
CA ARG A 41 4.02 -1.35 4.32
C ARG A 41 3.33 -2.11 3.19
N GLY A 42 2.90 -3.32 3.50
CA GLY A 42 2.13 -4.12 2.57
C GLY A 42 1.90 -5.53 3.09
N VAL A 43 0.62 -5.91 3.18
CA VAL A 43 0.11 -7.22 3.63
C VAL A 43 0.76 -7.72 4.92
N LYS A 44 0.12 -7.38 6.05
CA LYS A 44 0.45 -7.82 7.41
C LYS A 44 0.69 -9.33 7.56
N ASP A 45 0.05 -10.15 6.72
CA ASP A 45 0.21 -11.60 6.67
C ASP A 45 0.16 -12.13 5.23
N PRO A 46 1.31 -12.48 4.62
CA PRO A 46 1.35 -12.98 3.24
C PRO A 46 0.53 -14.26 3.05
N ASP A 47 0.49 -15.13 4.06
CA ASP A 47 -0.31 -16.36 4.03
C ASP A 47 -1.82 -16.09 4.06
N ARG A 48 -2.26 -15.04 4.75
CA ARG A 48 -3.67 -14.65 4.77
C ARG A 48 -4.13 -14.19 3.39
N VAL A 49 -3.27 -13.47 2.67
CA VAL A 49 -3.55 -13.03 1.30
C VAL A 49 -3.55 -14.20 0.31
N ARG A 50 -2.62 -15.15 0.43
CA ARG A 50 -2.64 -16.38 -0.38
C ARG A 50 -3.93 -17.18 -0.17
N ARG A 51 -4.36 -17.37 1.09
CA ARG A 51 -5.64 -18.04 1.40
C ARG A 51 -6.85 -17.29 0.86
N MET A 52 -6.83 -15.96 0.90
CA MET A 52 -7.91 -15.14 0.36
C MET A 52 -7.98 -15.24 -1.17
N GLN A 53 -6.84 -15.21 -1.87
CA GLN A 53 -6.78 -15.42 -3.32
C GLN A 53 -7.28 -16.80 -3.72
N GLN A 54 -6.82 -17.86 -3.03
CA GLN A 54 -7.30 -19.23 -3.28
C GLN A 54 -8.83 -19.36 -3.12
N ARG A 55 -9.39 -18.79 -2.05
CA ARG A 55 -10.85 -18.80 -1.84
C ARG A 55 -11.59 -18.02 -2.91
N ALA A 56 -11.05 -16.89 -3.36
CA ALA A 56 -11.66 -16.09 -4.43
C ALA A 56 -11.69 -16.87 -5.75
N GLU A 57 -10.59 -17.52 -6.12
CA GLU A 57 -10.52 -18.37 -7.32
C GLU A 57 -11.47 -19.56 -7.26
N GLU A 58 -11.62 -20.21 -6.11
CA GLU A 58 -12.57 -21.32 -5.93
C GLU A 58 -14.03 -20.84 -6.05
N MET A 59 -14.36 -19.69 -5.46
CA MET A 59 -15.70 -19.11 -5.58
C MET A 59 -16.00 -18.70 -7.01
N GLU A 60 -15.05 -18.09 -7.71
CA GLU A 60 -15.22 -17.68 -9.11
C GLU A 60 -15.45 -18.89 -10.02
N LYS A 61 -14.68 -19.98 -9.83
CA LYS A 61 -14.89 -21.23 -10.57
C LYS A 61 -16.28 -21.79 -10.32
N ARG A 62 -16.72 -21.82 -9.06
CA ARG A 62 -18.07 -22.31 -8.71
C ARG A 62 -19.17 -21.43 -9.31
N GLU A 63 -18.99 -20.12 -9.32
CA GLU A 63 -19.92 -19.17 -9.96
C GLU A 63 -19.95 -19.37 -11.48
N GLN A 64 -18.80 -19.56 -12.13
CA GLN A 64 -18.74 -19.84 -13.55
C GLN A 64 -19.47 -21.14 -13.91
N GLU A 65 -19.31 -22.21 -13.14
CA GLU A 65 -20.05 -23.46 -13.35
C GLU A 65 -21.55 -23.28 -13.14
N LEU A 66 -21.97 -22.63 -12.05
CA LEU A 66 -23.39 -22.31 -11.80
C LEU A 66 -23.99 -21.42 -12.90
N ARG A 67 -23.21 -20.48 -13.44
CA ARG A 67 -23.64 -19.59 -14.53
C ARG A 67 -23.76 -20.32 -15.86
N LYS A 68 -22.91 -21.34 -16.12
CA LYS A 68 -23.04 -22.23 -17.28
C LYS A 68 -24.31 -23.11 -17.15
N GLU A 69 -24.59 -23.63 -15.96
CA GLU A 69 -25.75 -24.49 -15.70
C GLU A 69 -27.08 -23.70 -15.67
N GLY A 70 -27.07 -22.48 -15.13
CA GLY A 70 -28.25 -21.61 -15.00
C GLY A 70 -28.80 -21.05 -16.32
N GLY A 71 -28.02 -21.07 -17.40
CA GLY A 71 -28.45 -20.63 -18.74
C GLY A 71 -29.16 -21.69 -19.58
N ALA A 72 -29.02 -22.98 -19.23
CA ALA A 72 -29.60 -24.08 -20.00
C ALA A 72 -31.08 -24.32 -19.65
N ASN A 73 -31.45 -24.19 -18.38
CA ASN A 73 -32.82 -24.47 -17.91
C ASN A 73 -33.84 -23.38 -18.27
N LEU A 74 -33.42 -22.12 -18.43
CA LEU A 74 -34.35 -21.01 -18.74
C LEU A 74 -34.90 -21.07 -20.19
N LYS A 75 -34.18 -21.71 -21.12
CA LYS A 75 -34.63 -21.85 -22.53
C LYS A 75 -35.67 -22.96 -22.73
N VAL A 76 -35.78 -23.89 -21.78
CA VAL A 76 -36.70 -25.04 -21.89
C VAL A 76 -38.12 -24.62 -21.50
N CYS A 77 -38.30 -23.68 -20.56
CA CYS A 77 -39.62 -23.26 -20.08
C CYS A 77 -40.32 -22.15 -20.91
N ILE A 78 -39.66 -21.56 -21.91
CA ILE A 78 -40.24 -20.46 -22.73
C ILE A 78 -40.82 -20.98 -24.06
N LYS A 79 -40.66 -22.28 -24.38
CA LYS A 79 -41.08 -22.88 -25.66
C LYS A 79 -42.33 -23.76 -25.59
N THR A 80 -43.01 -23.82 -24.46
CA THR A 80 -44.34 -24.44 -24.29
C THR A 80 -45.36 -23.35 -24.05
#